data_AF-A0A2D6MGG0-F1
#
_entry.id   AF-A0A2D6MGG0-F1
#
_cell.length_a   1.000
_cell.length_b   1.000
_cell.length_c   1.000
_cell.angle_alpha   90.00
_cell.angle_beta   90.00
_cell.angle_gamma   90.00
#
_symmetry.space_group_name_H-M   'P 1'
#
loop_
_entity.id
_entity.type
_entity.pdbx_description
1 polymer ?
#
loop_
_entity_poly.entity_id
_entity_poly.type
_entity_poly.pdbx_seq_one_letter_code
_entity_poly.pdbx_strand_id
1 'polypeptide(L)'
;MSLKKFNPNDIILNTMRTHPQCEFFIYDSVVYYNNTPEQSGALSANVRNVPPGFISLYEYNIDKLNGSNNFIYPYITKDSAGASFRTAIASSSNPDVSAENEWTMDAVGDILYGSYPLSSSIKREFMSPMAGQREVMKNITYDDAEPPAVVSIEDYDYNGELQYGAPVYPHYWALKNKFNYYAARSNQYNLTGAWNGSTYEWIKDQQAINLISIPSIFYGTRIKPGSLSLKWYFSGTLAGELRDSKYNGELIQLSGSDYTSNDGKCAGVVFYEEGFIALTGSWALNEAGIPLTSSGPSSPAWIYFGAGSQDGIAQSSTGEAFNSASFNLTFKGATDTQVMTMFAHAKRGEVNYSNNPTFLQYGQDELRITSSTVYEENPNRVIASVRSSSYTNYSSSFKRQVYVSRVGIYDESKNLMGIATLSTPILKEEDEDLTFKIRLDI
;
A
#
# COMPACT_ATOMS: atom_id res chain seq x y z
N MET A 1 -23.31 -1.37 36.39
CA MET A 1 -22.98 -1.08 34.98
C MET A 1 -24.01 -1.84 34.19
N SER A 2 -24.84 -1.15 33.39
CA SER A 2 -25.84 -1.84 32.57
C SER A 2 -25.10 -2.51 31.41
N LEU A 3 -25.25 -3.83 31.27
CA LEU A 3 -24.69 -4.61 30.18
C LEU A 3 -25.84 -5.06 29.28
N LYS A 4 -25.64 -4.94 27.98
CA LYS A 4 -26.57 -5.46 26.98
C LYS A 4 -25.85 -6.48 26.11
N LYS A 5 -26.46 -7.66 25.97
CA LYS A 5 -26.00 -8.67 25.01
C LYS A 5 -26.52 -8.31 23.62
N PHE A 6 -25.65 -8.28 22.62
CA PHE A 6 -26.06 -8.11 21.23
C PHE A 6 -26.82 -9.34 20.74
N ASN A 7 -27.97 -9.11 20.11
CA ASN A 7 -28.68 -10.15 19.38
C ASN A 7 -28.16 -10.25 17.94
N PRO A 8 -28.44 -11.35 17.22
CA PRO A 8 -28.04 -11.50 15.82
C PRO A 8 -28.51 -10.34 14.92
N ASN A 9 -29.67 -9.75 15.22
CA ASN A 9 -30.22 -8.60 14.46
C ASN A 9 -29.55 -7.26 14.80
N ASP A 10 -28.80 -7.20 15.90
CA ASP A 10 -28.10 -5.98 16.32
C ASP A 10 -26.71 -5.87 15.66
N ILE A 11 -26.22 -6.93 15.01
CA ILE A 11 -24.92 -7.00 14.37
C ILE A 11 -25.10 -7.18 12.86
N ILE A 12 -24.51 -6.27 12.09
CA ILE A 12 -24.48 -6.36 10.62
C ILE A 12 -23.03 -6.42 10.19
N LEU A 13 -22.67 -7.49 9.50
CA LEU A 13 -21.40 -7.61 8.80
C LEU A 13 -21.56 -7.03 7.40
N ASN A 14 -20.84 -5.94 7.13
CA ASN A 14 -20.81 -5.31 5.81
C ASN A 14 -19.39 -5.34 5.26
N THR A 15 -19.26 -5.39 3.94
CA THR A 15 -17.97 -5.16 3.28
C THR A 15 -18.02 -3.79 2.61
N MET A 16 -17.18 -2.86 3.09
CA MET A 16 -16.99 -1.60 2.40
C MET A 16 -16.02 -1.83 1.24
N ARG A 17 -16.48 -1.54 0.01
CA ARG A 17 -15.62 -1.55 -1.18
C ARG A 17 -15.31 -0.13 -1.62
N THR A 18 -14.05 0.24 -1.55
CA THR A 18 -13.57 1.56 -1.99
C THR A 18 -12.75 1.44 -3.25
N HIS A 19 -12.82 2.46 -4.11
CA HIS A 19 -12.08 2.51 -5.37
C HIS A 19 -11.36 3.86 -5.50
N PRO A 20 -10.32 4.10 -4.68
CA PRO A 20 -9.56 5.34 -4.76
C PRO A 20 -8.93 5.49 -6.15
N GLN A 21 -8.98 6.68 -6.71
CA GLN A 21 -8.32 6.98 -7.97
C GLN A 21 -6.87 7.40 -7.69
N CYS A 22 -5.95 6.83 -8.45
CA CYS A 22 -4.54 7.16 -8.42
C CYS A 22 -4.10 7.62 -9.81
N GLU A 23 -3.31 8.68 -9.83
CA GLU A 23 -2.73 9.25 -11.04
C GLU A 23 -1.23 9.45 -10.84
N PHE A 24 -0.44 8.97 -11.79
CA PHE A 24 0.98 9.23 -11.89
C PHE A 24 1.23 9.97 -13.18
N PHE A 25 1.75 11.20 -13.08
CA PHE A 25 2.24 11.95 -14.21
C PHE A 25 3.76 11.95 -14.18
N ILE A 26 4.39 11.58 -15.29
CA ILE A 26 5.85 11.48 -15.41
C ILE A 26 6.27 12.48 -16.45
N TYR A 27 7.16 13.39 -16.06
CA TYR A 27 7.71 14.42 -16.94
C TYR A 27 9.13 14.73 -16.49
N ASP A 28 10.06 14.77 -17.44
CA ASP A 28 11.44 15.13 -17.19
C ASP A 28 12.10 14.34 -16.04
N SER A 29 11.88 13.02 -16.02
CA SER A 29 12.39 12.11 -14.97
C SER A 29 11.86 12.39 -13.55
N VAL A 30 10.85 13.25 -13.43
CA VAL A 30 10.13 13.49 -12.19
C VAL A 30 8.76 12.83 -12.27
N VAL A 31 8.42 12.07 -11.22
CA VAL A 31 7.10 11.48 -11.05
C VAL A 31 6.27 12.40 -10.18
N TYR A 32 5.00 12.59 -10.52
CA TYR A 32 4.03 13.35 -9.74
C TYR A 32 2.87 12.42 -9.41
N TYR A 33 2.55 12.31 -8.12
CA TYR A 33 1.42 11.51 -7.65
C TYR A 33 0.22 12.42 -7.40
N ASN A 34 -0.94 12.10 -7.98
CA ASN A 34 -2.19 12.87 -7.86
C ASN A 34 -2.02 14.39 -8.11
N ASN A 35 -1.16 14.75 -9.06
CA ASN A 35 -0.85 16.14 -9.42
C ASN A 35 -0.38 17.01 -8.24
N THR A 36 0.17 16.41 -7.19
CA THR A 36 0.79 17.16 -6.09
C THR A 36 2.22 17.53 -6.49
N PRO A 37 2.55 18.83 -6.59
CA PRO A 37 3.93 19.26 -6.82
C PRO A 37 4.78 19.07 -5.57
N GLU A 38 6.09 19.27 -5.73
CA GLU A 38 7.02 19.39 -4.61
C GLU A 38 6.56 20.49 -3.63
N GLN A 39 6.58 20.18 -2.34
CA GLN A 39 6.30 21.14 -1.28
C GLN A 39 7.56 21.31 -0.45
N SER A 40 8.04 22.55 -0.35
CA SER A 40 9.20 22.89 0.48
C SER A 40 8.79 23.36 1.87
N GLY A 41 9.55 22.92 2.86
CA GLY A 41 9.38 23.27 4.26
C GLY A 41 10.33 24.40 4.68
N ALA A 42 10.36 24.68 5.98
CA ALA A 42 11.27 25.68 6.54
C ALA A 42 12.71 25.16 6.64
N LEU A 43 12.89 23.83 6.74
CA LEU A 43 14.17 23.18 6.98
C LEU A 43 14.56 22.21 5.85
N SER A 44 13.61 21.71 5.07
CA SER A 44 13.87 20.80 3.94
C SER A 44 13.26 21.28 2.63
N ALA A 45 13.95 21.02 1.52
CA ALA A 45 13.43 21.23 0.17
C ALA A 45 12.16 20.40 -0.11
N ASN A 46 12.04 19.24 0.55
CA ASN A 46 10.87 18.38 0.54
C ASN A 46 10.31 18.24 1.96
N VAL A 47 9.11 18.77 2.23
CA VAL A 47 8.46 18.69 3.56
C VAL A 47 8.39 17.26 4.09
N ARG A 48 8.12 16.29 3.20
CA ARG A 48 8.02 14.87 3.57
C ARG A 48 9.37 14.13 3.54
N ASN A 49 10.46 14.84 3.22
CA ASN A 49 11.79 14.28 3.02
C ASN A 49 11.82 13.11 2.03
N VAL A 50 10.91 13.11 1.05
CA VAL A 50 10.85 12.17 -0.07
C VAL A 50 10.75 12.96 -1.37
N PRO A 51 11.28 12.45 -2.49
CA PRO A 51 11.15 13.13 -3.78
C PRO A 51 9.68 13.24 -4.22
N PRO A 52 9.37 14.12 -5.19
CA PRO A 52 8.06 14.19 -5.82
C PRO A 52 7.61 12.83 -6.36
N GLY A 53 6.31 12.53 -6.23
CA GLY A 53 5.73 11.26 -6.70
C GLY A 53 5.99 10.07 -5.78
N PHE A 54 6.72 10.25 -4.69
CA PHE A 54 6.86 9.26 -3.64
C PHE A 54 5.89 9.52 -2.49
N ILE A 55 5.35 8.44 -1.93
CA ILE A 55 4.67 8.48 -0.64
C ILE A 55 5.68 8.14 0.45
N SER A 56 5.72 8.96 1.50
CA SER A 56 6.46 8.61 2.71
C SER A 56 5.69 7.51 3.43
N LEU A 57 6.35 6.38 3.71
CA LEU A 57 5.74 5.27 4.44
C LEU A 57 5.55 5.61 5.93
N TYR A 58 6.41 6.50 6.44
CA TYR A 58 6.42 6.91 7.83
C TYR A 58 6.65 8.42 7.92
N GLU A 59 5.60 9.15 8.27
CA GLU A 59 5.60 10.61 8.39
C GLU A 59 6.25 11.10 9.71
N TYR A 60 7.27 10.42 10.21
CA TYR A 60 7.98 10.83 11.43
C TYR A 60 9.02 11.92 11.20
N ASN A 61 9.58 11.98 9.98
CA ASN A 61 10.62 12.95 9.62
C ASN A 61 10.07 14.01 8.66
N ILE A 62 9.06 14.74 9.12
CA ILE A 62 8.52 15.90 8.41
C ILE A 62 9.41 17.12 8.70
N ASP A 63 9.81 17.83 7.64
CA ASP A 63 10.57 19.09 7.67
C ASP A 63 11.80 19.01 8.60
N LYS A 64 12.57 17.93 8.40
CA LYS A 64 13.79 17.65 9.15
C LYS A 64 15.04 17.86 8.32
N LEU A 65 16.06 18.45 8.95
CA LEU A 65 17.39 18.68 8.39
C LEU A 65 18.46 18.14 9.34
N ASN A 66 19.39 17.37 8.79
CA ASN A 66 20.53 16.86 9.55
C ASN A 66 21.39 18.01 10.10
N GLY A 67 21.73 17.95 11.40
CA GLY A 67 22.46 19.00 12.09
C GLY A 67 21.59 20.10 12.74
N SER A 68 20.27 20.08 12.52
CA SER A 68 19.32 20.95 13.24
C SER A 68 18.33 20.12 14.05
N ASN A 69 17.36 19.51 13.39
CA ASN A 69 16.39 18.59 13.97
C ASN A 69 16.57 17.22 13.32
N ASN A 70 17.58 16.48 13.77
CA ASN A 70 18.01 15.21 13.19
C ASN A 70 16.84 14.25 12.91
N PHE A 71 17.00 13.49 11.83
CA PHE A 71 16.11 12.41 11.43
C PHE A 71 15.99 11.36 12.55
N ILE A 72 14.78 10.82 12.69
CA ILE A 72 14.46 9.67 13.51
C ILE A 72 14.58 8.45 12.63
N TYR A 73 15.45 7.51 13.00
CA TYR A 73 15.66 6.27 12.28
C TYR A 73 15.11 5.10 13.10
N PRO A 74 14.50 4.09 12.46
CA PRO A 74 14.36 2.81 13.13
C PRO A 74 15.75 2.27 13.43
N TYR A 75 15.92 1.69 14.60
CA TYR A 75 17.19 1.08 15.00
C TYR A 75 16.94 -0.26 15.65
N ILE A 76 17.92 -1.15 15.50
CA ILE A 76 18.00 -2.40 16.25
C ILE A 76 19.34 -2.44 16.96
N THR A 77 19.38 -3.05 18.14
CA THR A 77 20.63 -3.31 18.86
C THR A 77 21.08 -4.71 18.56
N LYS A 78 22.36 -4.88 18.23
CA LYS A 78 22.94 -6.21 18.02
C LYS A 78 22.98 -6.99 19.34
N ASP A 79 22.24 -8.10 19.38
CA ASP A 79 22.22 -9.03 20.51
C ASP A 79 23.13 -10.25 20.26
N SER A 80 23.52 -10.92 21.34
CA SER A 80 24.28 -12.16 21.40
C SER A 80 23.54 -13.39 20.83
N ALA A 81 22.27 -13.26 20.45
CA ALA A 81 21.42 -14.36 19.98
C ALA A 81 21.84 -14.96 18.61
N GLY A 82 22.77 -14.33 17.90
CA GLY A 82 23.39 -14.87 16.69
C GLY A 82 22.47 -14.97 15.47
N ALA A 83 21.35 -14.25 15.47
CA ALA A 83 20.57 -14.01 14.25
C ALA A 83 21.24 -12.88 13.46
N SER A 84 21.39 -13.04 12.14
CA SER A 84 21.96 -12.00 11.28
C SER A 84 21.19 -11.86 9.98
N PHE A 85 21.11 -10.64 9.46
CA PHE A 85 20.59 -10.41 8.11
C PHE A 85 21.61 -10.82 7.04
N ARG A 86 21.12 -11.32 5.89
CA ARG A 86 21.96 -11.79 4.76
C ARG A 86 22.83 -10.68 4.16
N THR A 87 22.50 -9.41 4.39
CA THR A 87 23.23 -8.25 3.85
C THR A 87 23.03 -7.08 4.80
N ALA A 88 24.12 -6.54 5.37
CA ALA A 88 24.06 -5.37 6.24
C ALA A 88 24.35 -4.07 5.47
N ILE A 89 25.30 -4.08 4.52
CA ILE A 89 25.66 -2.92 3.68
C ILE A 89 26.21 -3.42 2.33
N ALA A 90 25.83 -2.80 1.21
CA ALA A 90 26.62 -2.85 -0.02
C ALA A 90 27.42 -1.55 -0.09
N SER A 91 28.75 -1.60 0.05
CA SER A 91 29.57 -0.41 -0.12
C SER A 91 29.51 0.03 -1.59
N SER A 92 29.09 1.26 -1.84
CA SER A 92 28.90 1.82 -3.19
C SER A 92 30.22 1.99 -3.98
N SER A 93 31.37 1.64 -3.41
CA SER A 93 32.70 1.89 -3.98
C SER A 93 33.39 0.63 -4.50
N ASN A 94 32.89 -0.59 -4.23
CA ASN A 94 33.55 -1.80 -4.73
C ASN A 94 32.58 -2.98 -4.92
N PRO A 95 32.14 -3.30 -6.15
CA PRO A 95 31.22 -4.40 -6.42
C PRO A 95 31.83 -5.81 -6.25
N ASP A 96 33.14 -5.92 -5.99
CA ASP A 96 33.87 -7.19 -5.82
C ASP A 96 34.09 -7.59 -4.34
N VAL A 97 33.63 -6.79 -3.37
CA VAL A 97 33.69 -7.16 -1.95
C VAL A 97 32.39 -7.88 -1.58
N SER A 98 32.49 -9.18 -1.27
CA SER A 98 31.40 -9.98 -0.73
C SER A 98 30.67 -9.21 0.36
N ALA A 99 29.36 -9.04 0.21
CA ALA A 99 28.47 -8.36 1.14
C ALA A 99 28.93 -8.53 2.59
N GLU A 100 29.44 -7.44 3.19
CA GLU A 100 29.85 -7.44 4.58
C GLU A 100 28.60 -7.78 5.39
N ASN A 101 28.65 -8.91 6.10
CA ASN A 101 27.57 -9.33 6.95
C ASN A 101 27.72 -8.65 8.31
N GLU A 102 26.64 -8.64 9.08
CA GLU A 102 26.57 -8.03 10.42
C GLU A 102 27.69 -8.52 11.37
N TRP A 103 28.31 -9.66 11.07
CA TRP A 103 29.38 -10.26 11.87
C TRP A 103 30.77 -9.63 11.65
N THR A 104 31.00 -8.99 10.50
CA THR A 104 32.32 -8.43 10.15
C THR A 104 32.46 -6.94 10.44
N MET A 105 31.37 -6.20 10.67
CA MET A 105 31.43 -4.73 10.80
C MET A 105 31.14 -4.19 12.20
N ASP A 106 30.25 -4.82 12.97
CA ASP A 106 29.74 -4.22 14.21
C ASP A 106 29.89 -5.16 15.42
N ALA A 107 30.18 -4.62 16.60
CA ALA A 107 30.30 -5.36 17.84
C ALA A 107 28.94 -5.63 18.50
N VAL A 108 28.87 -6.64 19.38
CA VAL A 108 27.67 -6.86 20.20
C VAL A 108 27.40 -5.62 21.06
N GLY A 109 26.18 -5.09 21.01
CA GLY A 109 25.79 -3.82 21.65
C GLY A 109 25.74 -2.61 20.73
N ASP A 110 26.24 -2.71 19.49
CA ASP A 110 26.14 -1.61 18.53
C ASP A 110 24.70 -1.42 18.02
N ILE A 111 24.39 -0.16 17.71
CA ILE A 111 23.08 0.26 17.21
C ILE A 111 23.14 0.31 15.68
N LEU A 112 22.37 -0.56 15.03
CA LEU A 112 22.21 -0.56 13.58
C LEU A 112 21.01 0.30 13.22
N TYR A 113 21.23 1.30 12.37
CA TYR A 113 20.18 2.19 11.89
C TYR A 113 19.61 1.67 10.56
N GLY A 114 18.28 1.73 10.41
CA GLY A 114 17.63 1.47 9.13
C GLY A 114 17.81 2.62 8.14
N SER A 115 17.61 2.32 6.86
CA SER A 115 17.67 3.32 5.78
C SER A 115 16.47 4.28 5.83
N TYR A 116 16.72 5.56 5.54
CA TYR A 116 15.72 6.62 5.37
C TYR A 116 16.09 7.44 4.12
N PRO A 117 15.14 7.98 3.35
CA PRO A 117 13.70 7.90 3.54
C PRO A 117 13.06 6.57 3.13
N LEU A 118 12.21 6.05 4.02
CA LEU A 118 11.32 4.93 3.69
C LEU A 118 10.17 5.46 2.83
N SER A 119 10.27 5.22 1.54
CA SER A 119 9.35 5.78 0.55
C SER A 119 8.98 4.78 -0.52
N SER A 120 7.88 5.04 -1.22
CA SER A 120 7.41 4.18 -2.30
C SER A 120 6.89 5.02 -3.46
N SER A 121 7.23 4.61 -4.68
CA SER A 121 6.72 5.18 -5.93
C SER A 121 6.74 4.12 -7.02
N ILE A 122 6.15 4.43 -8.17
CA ILE A 122 6.20 3.56 -9.34
C ILE A 122 7.63 3.47 -9.88
N LYS A 123 8.00 2.30 -10.39
CA LYS A 123 9.32 2.05 -10.98
C LYS A 123 9.17 1.45 -12.37
N ARG A 124 9.98 1.93 -13.30
CA ARG A 124 10.16 1.33 -14.62
C ARG A 124 11.40 0.45 -14.62
N GLU A 125 11.29 -0.72 -15.24
CA GLU A 125 12.40 -1.61 -15.57
C GLU A 125 12.29 -1.98 -17.06
N PHE A 126 13.21 -1.45 -17.86
CA PHE A 126 13.28 -1.75 -19.29
C PHE A 126 14.25 -2.91 -19.53
N MET A 127 13.72 -4.06 -19.88
CA MET A 127 14.46 -5.31 -20.05
C MET A 127 14.78 -5.49 -21.54
N SER A 128 16.03 -5.27 -21.93
CA SER A 128 16.46 -5.22 -23.33
C SER A 128 17.88 -5.73 -23.47
N PRO A 129 18.23 -6.46 -24.55
CA PRO A 129 17.39 -6.75 -25.72
C PRO A 129 16.38 -7.89 -25.51
N MET A 130 16.58 -8.73 -24.50
CA MET A 130 15.77 -9.93 -24.26
C MET A 130 15.44 -10.05 -22.77
N ALA A 131 14.15 -10.06 -22.42
CA ALA A 131 13.72 -10.19 -21.01
C ALA A 131 14.11 -11.54 -20.38
N GLY A 132 14.23 -12.59 -21.20
CA GLY A 132 14.66 -13.92 -20.77
C GLY A 132 16.18 -14.09 -20.62
N GLN A 133 16.98 -13.03 -20.80
CA GLN A 133 18.43 -13.13 -20.75
C GLN A 133 18.92 -13.67 -19.40
N ARG A 134 19.89 -14.58 -19.46
CA ARG A 134 20.64 -15.12 -18.31
C ARG A 134 22.11 -14.72 -18.45
N GLU A 135 22.77 -14.51 -17.32
CA GLU A 135 24.21 -14.28 -17.29
C GLU A 135 24.94 -15.49 -17.90
N VAL A 136 26.05 -15.24 -18.57
CA VAL A 136 26.94 -16.31 -19.00
C VAL A 136 27.68 -16.81 -17.76
N MET A 137 27.63 -18.12 -17.44
CA MET A 137 28.48 -18.64 -16.38
C MET A 137 29.94 -18.43 -16.79
N LYS A 138 30.70 -17.69 -15.97
CA LYS A 138 32.16 -17.67 -16.07
C LYS A 138 32.62 -19.10 -15.82
N ASN A 139 33.27 -19.75 -16.80
CA ASN A 139 33.91 -21.04 -16.57
C ASN A 139 34.75 -20.93 -15.31
N ILE A 140 34.35 -21.62 -14.24
CA ILE A 140 35.19 -21.80 -13.08
C ILE A 140 36.28 -22.73 -13.56
N THR A 141 37.44 -22.18 -13.93
CA THR A 141 38.65 -22.98 -14.04
C THR A 141 38.92 -23.50 -12.64
N TYR A 142 38.69 -24.79 -12.43
CA TYR A 142 39.07 -25.45 -11.19
C TYR A 142 40.59 -25.32 -11.04
N ASP A 143 41.03 -24.61 -10.00
CA ASP A 143 42.33 -24.85 -9.39
C ASP A 143 42.12 -26.03 -8.44
N ASP A 144 42.94 -27.08 -8.56
CA ASP A 144 42.72 -28.44 -8.02
C ASP A 144 42.75 -28.54 -6.46
N ALA A 145 42.48 -27.45 -5.74
CA ALA A 145 42.77 -27.32 -4.31
C ALA A 145 41.56 -27.28 -3.35
N GLU A 146 40.31 -27.14 -3.82
CA GLU A 146 39.14 -27.12 -2.90
C GLU A 146 37.93 -27.95 -3.37
N PRO A 147 37.19 -28.61 -2.43
CA PRO A 147 36.08 -29.48 -2.77
C PRO A 147 34.86 -28.70 -3.29
N PRO A 148 34.13 -29.22 -4.29
CA PRO A 148 33.07 -28.48 -4.96
C PRO A 148 31.84 -28.27 -4.08
N ALA A 149 31.34 -27.03 -4.06
CA ALA A 149 30.03 -26.70 -3.52
C ALA A 149 28.93 -27.38 -4.36
N VAL A 150 27.93 -27.94 -3.68
CA VAL A 150 26.79 -28.64 -4.29
C VAL A 150 25.98 -27.67 -5.15
N VAL A 151 25.97 -27.89 -6.47
CA VAL A 151 25.12 -27.16 -7.41
C VAL A 151 23.84 -27.97 -7.67
N SER A 152 22.67 -27.34 -7.48
CA SER A 152 21.37 -27.98 -7.70
C SER A 152 21.12 -28.21 -9.20
N ILE A 153 20.71 -29.44 -9.51
CA ILE A 153 20.55 -30.04 -10.83
C ILE A 153 19.26 -29.53 -11.47
N GLU A 154 19.35 -28.66 -12.49
CA GLU A 154 18.27 -28.49 -13.50
C GLU A 154 18.70 -27.77 -14.82
N ASP A 155 19.97 -27.37 -15.00
CA ASP A 155 20.43 -26.60 -16.18
C ASP A 155 21.65 -27.22 -16.90
N TYR A 156 21.65 -28.54 -17.17
CA TYR A 156 22.76 -29.23 -17.86
C TYR A 156 22.48 -29.44 -19.36
N ASP A 157 23.47 -29.18 -20.23
CA ASP A 157 23.45 -29.63 -21.64
C ASP A 157 23.73 -31.14 -21.75
N TYR A 158 23.59 -31.75 -22.94
CA TYR A 158 23.80 -33.18 -23.22
C TYR A 158 25.20 -33.70 -22.82
N ASN A 159 26.15 -32.77 -22.59
CA ASN A 159 27.51 -33.06 -22.13
C ASN A 159 27.72 -32.85 -20.62
N GLY A 160 26.69 -32.49 -19.84
CA GLY A 160 26.82 -32.34 -18.40
C GLY A 160 27.60 -31.09 -17.98
N GLU A 161 27.53 -30.00 -18.75
CA GLU A 161 28.00 -28.66 -18.34
C GLU A 161 26.82 -27.71 -18.05
N LEU A 162 26.90 -26.93 -16.97
CA LEU A 162 25.88 -25.92 -16.61
C LEU A 162 26.01 -24.72 -17.56
N GLN A 163 25.05 -24.53 -18.47
CA GLN A 163 25.20 -23.55 -19.56
C GLN A 163 24.76 -22.12 -19.24
N TYR A 164 23.98 -21.91 -18.17
CA TYR A 164 23.34 -20.60 -17.96
C TYR A 164 23.42 -20.13 -16.50
N GLY A 165 23.92 -18.91 -16.30
CA GLY A 165 24.04 -18.26 -15.00
C GLY A 165 22.71 -17.74 -14.46
N ALA A 166 22.77 -16.89 -13.44
CA ALA A 166 21.57 -16.28 -12.86
C ALA A 166 20.80 -15.43 -13.88
N PRO A 167 19.47 -15.29 -13.74
CA PRO A 167 18.69 -14.38 -14.57
C PRO A 167 19.20 -12.93 -14.49
N VAL A 168 19.37 -12.27 -15.64
CA VAL A 168 19.71 -10.83 -15.69
C VAL A 168 18.53 -9.99 -15.18
N TYR A 169 17.31 -10.44 -15.47
CA TYR A 169 16.05 -9.79 -15.06
C TYR A 169 15.21 -10.70 -14.16
N PRO A 170 15.53 -10.83 -12.85
CA PRO A 170 14.84 -11.75 -11.95
C PRO A 170 13.33 -11.49 -11.82
N HIS A 171 12.90 -10.23 -11.90
CA HIS A 171 11.48 -9.87 -11.79
C HIS A 171 10.64 -10.46 -12.93
N TYR A 172 11.18 -10.50 -14.16
CA TYR A 172 10.49 -11.15 -15.28
C TYR A 172 10.36 -12.66 -15.09
N TRP A 173 11.44 -13.30 -14.64
CA TRP A 173 11.43 -14.74 -14.36
C TRP A 173 10.43 -15.11 -13.25
N ALA A 174 10.34 -14.31 -12.20
CA ALA A 174 9.34 -14.47 -11.15
C ALA A 174 7.89 -14.33 -11.68
N LEU A 175 7.68 -13.48 -12.68
CA LEU A 175 6.37 -13.25 -13.29
C LEU A 175 5.95 -14.33 -14.29
N LYS A 176 6.85 -15.21 -14.78
CA LYS A 176 6.49 -16.27 -15.75
C LYS A 176 5.34 -17.15 -15.26
N ASN A 177 5.34 -17.51 -13.98
CA ASN A 177 4.25 -18.28 -13.37
C ASN A 177 2.92 -17.53 -13.40
N LYS A 178 2.96 -16.20 -13.21
CA LYS A 178 1.77 -15.34 -13.30
C LYS A 178 1.33 -15.15 -14.75
N PHE A 179 2.23 -15.01 -15.71
CA PHE A 179 1.86 -15.04 -17.13
C PHE A 179 1.08 -16.31 -17.48
N ASN A 180 1.56 -17.48 -17.07
CA ASN A 180 0.88 -18.75 -17.31
C ASN A 180 -0.49 -18.84 -16.59
N TYR A 181 -0.60 -18.31 -15.37
CA TYR A 181 -1.88 -18.25 -14.67
C TYR A 181 -2.91 -17.36 -15.39
N TYR A 182 -2.48 -16.19 -15.87
CA TYR A 182 -3.36 -15.25 -16.57
C TYR A 182 -3.60 -15.63 -18.05
N ALA A 183 -2.87 -16.59 -18.60
CA ALA A 183 -3.09 -17.14 -19.95
C ALA A 183 -4.52 -17.62 -20.18
N ALA A 184 -5.19 -18.12 -19.13
CA ALA A 184 -6.59 -18.51 -19.19
C ALA A 184 -7.55 -17.33 -19.47
N ARG A 185 -7.14 -16.08 -19.20
CA ARG A 185 -7.94 -14.86 -19.44
C ARG A 185 -7.70 -14.27 -20.81
N SER A 186 -6.46 -14.32 -21.30
CA SER A 186 -6.09 -13.84 -22.63
C SER A 186 -4.83 -14.54 -23.15
N ASN A 187 -4.83 -14.83 -24.46
CA ASN A 187 -3.66 -15.33 -25.18
C ASN A 187 -2.46 -14.35 -25.10
N GLN A 188 -2.71 -13.07 -24.87
CA GLN A 188 -1.65 -12.06 -24.73
C GLN A 188 -0.79 -12.26 -23.48
N TYR A 189 -1.23 -13.08 -22.51
CA TYR A 189 -0.39 -13.46 -21.37
C TYR A 189 0.56 -14.62 -21.69
N ASN A 190 0.31 -15.43 -22.70
CA ASN A 190 1.21 -16.54 -23.05
C ASN A 190 2.63 -16.05 -23.30
N LEU A 191 3.61 -16.81 -22.83
CA LEU A 191 5.03 -16.53 -23.05
C LEU A 191 5.43 -16.76 -24.52
N THR A 192 4.75 -17.69 -25.18
CA THR A 192 4.92 -18.02 -26.60
C THR A 192 3.59 -17.85 -27.35
N GLY A 193 3.66 -17.27 -28.54
CA GLY A 193 2.52 -17.08 -29.44
C GLY A 193 2.12 -18.35 -30.17
N ALA A 194 1.18 -18.25 -31.12
CA ALA A 194 0.80 -19.40 -31.91
C ALA A 194 1.97 -19.83 -32.83
N TRP A 195 2.04 -21.13 -33.13
CA TRP A 195 3.00 -21.65 -34.10
C TRP A 195 2.46 -21.45 -35.53
N ASN A 196 3.21 -20.75 -36.38
CA ASN A 196 2.82 -20.50 -37.78
C ASN A 196 3.56 -21.42 -38.78
N GLY A 197 3.90 -22.65 -38.39
CA GLY A 197 4.53 -23.64 -39.28
C GLY A 197 6.06 -23.55 -39.39
N SER A 198 6.68 -22.43 -39.00
CA SER A 198 8.16 -22.27 -39.03
C SER A 198 8.72 -21.50 -37.84
N THR A 199 7.95 -20.60 -37.25
CA THR A 199 8.35 -19.85 -36.04
C THR A 199 7.08 -19.54 -35.23
N TYR A 200 7.26 -19.31 -33.93
CA TYR A 200 6.20 -18.77 -33.09
C TYR A 200 5.95 -17.30 -33.43
N GLU A 201 4.69 -16.86 -33.41
CA GLU A 201 4.33 -15.46 -33.68
C GLU A 201 5.05 -14.47 -32.76
N TRP A 202 5.30 -14.87 -31.51
CA TRP A 202 6.13 -14.15 -30.55
C TRP A 202 6.72 -15.11 -29.51
N ILE A 203 7.85 -14.71 -28.94
CA ILE A 203 8.48 -15.38 -27.79
C ILE A 203 8.94 -14.28 -26.84
N LYS A 204 8.23 -14.09 -25.72
CA LYS A 204 8.48 -13.00 -24.77
C LYS A 204 9.88 -13.06 -24.16
N ASP A 205 10.42 -14.26 -23.97
CA ASP A 205 11.79 -14.47 -23.48
C ASP A 205 12.85 -13.87 -24.42
N GLN A 206 12.55 -13.75 -25.71
CA GLN A 206 13.45 -13.26 -26.74
C GLN A 206 13.16 -11.82 -27.16
N GLN A 207 12.24 -11.14 -26.46
CA GLN A 207 11.82 -9.79 -26.77
C GLN A 207 12.18 -8.84 -25.64
N ALA A 208 12.31 -7.56 -25.97
CA ALA A 208 12.37 -6.53 -24.96
C ALA A 208 11.00 -6.39 -24.29
N ILE A 209 10.99 -6.16 -22.97
CA ILE A 209 9.77 -5.95 -22.19
C ILE A 209 10.00 -4.75 -21.30
N ASN A 210 8.99 -3.89 -21.22
CA ASN A 210 8.98 -2.78 -20.29
C ASN A 210 8.03 -3.09 -19.14
N LEU A 211 8.58 -3.23 -17.95
CA LEU A 211 7.84 -3.55 -16.75
C LEU A 211 7.66 -2.28 -15.92
N ILE A 212 6.40 -1.91 -15.66
CA ILE A 212 6.06 -0.89 -14.68
C ILE A 212 5.57 -1.59 -13.42
N SER A 213 6.27 -1.34 -12.32
CA SER A 213 5.92 -1.81 -10.99
C SER A 213 5.13 -0.73 -10.26
N ILE A 214 3.93 -1.09 -9.80
CA ILE A 214 3.08 -0.27 -8.96
C ILE A 214 3.06 -0.93 -7.58
N PRO A 215 3.53 -0.25 -6.53
CA PRO A 215 3.45 -0.77 -5.16
C PRO A 215 2.00 -0.90 -4.65
N SER A 216 1.74 -1.90 -3.81
CA SER A 216 0.39 -2.18 -3.26
C SER A 216 -0.22 -1.06 -2.42
N ILE A 217 0.61 -0.19 -1.84
CA ILE A 217 0.14 1.00 -1.12
C ILE A 217 -0.74 1.91 -1.98
N PHE A 218 -0.58 1.88 -3.32
CA PHE A 218 -1.36 2.71 -4.22
C PHE A 218 -2.68 2.07 -4.66
N TYR A 219 -2.78 0.74 -4.74
CA TYR A 219 -3.99 0.07 -5.24
C TYR A 219 -4.77 -0.72 -4.18
N GLY A 220 -4.21 -0.93 -2.99
CA GLY A 220 -4.84 -1.72 -1.94
C GLY A 220 -4.74 -3.22 -2.21
N THR A 221 -5.89 -3.89 -2.38
CA THR A 221 -5.93 -5.34 -2.60
C THR A 221 -5.71 -5.73 -4.06
N ARG A 222 -6.20 -4.91 -5.00
CA ARG A 222 -5.98 -5.08 -6.44
C ARG A 222 -6.27 -3.79 -7.19
N ILE A 223 -5.71 -3.65 -8.39
CA ILE A 223 -6.16 -2.64 -9.34
C ILE A 223 -7.53 -3.05 -9.89
N LYS A 224 -8.48 -2.10 -9.93
CA LYS A 224 -9.82 -2.35 -10.46
C LYS A 224 -9.75 -2.67 -11.96
N PRO A 225 -10.25 -3.84 -12.42
CA PRO A 225 -10.29 -4.16 -13.84
C PRO A 225 -11.06 -3.11 -14.65
N GLY A 226 -10.51 -2.76 -15.82
CA GLY A 226 -11.01 -1.75 -16.74
C GLY A 226 -10.88 -0.30 -16.30
N SER A 227 -10.20 -0.03 -15.19
CA SER A 227 -9.93 1.33 -14.71
C SER A 227 -8.61 1.91 -15.19
N LEU A 228 -7.70 1.05 -15.69
CA LEU A 228 -6.35 1.43 -16.06
C LEU A 228 -6.32 2.13 -17.42
N SER A 229 -5.64 3.27 -17.48
CA SER A 229 -5.37 4.03 -18.69
C SER A 229 -3.94 4.56 -18.66
N LEU A 230 -3.22 4.37 -19.77
CA LEU A 230 -1.87 4.88 -20.00
C LEU A 230 -1.94 5.86 -21.16
N LYS A 231 -1.47 7.08 -20.97
CA LYS A 231 -1.44 8.11 -22.02
C LYS A 231 -0.01 8.55 -22.27
N TRP A 232 0.33 8.59 -23.55
CA TRP A 232 1.59 9.11 -24.04
C TRP A 232 1.38 10.51 -24.58
N TYR A 233 2.21 11.45 -24.15
CA TYR A 233 2.22 12.81 -24.66
C TYR A 233 3.56 13.12 -25.32
N PHE A 234 3.50 13.78 -26.47
CA PHE A 234 4.65 14.31 -27.18
C PHE A 234 4.52 15.82 -27.30
N SER A 235 5.48 16.56 -26.73
CA SER A 235 5.48 18.02 -26.63
C SER A 235 4.15 18.60 -26.14
N GLY A 236 3.50 17.91 -25.19
CA GLY A 236 2.22 18.29 -24.60
C GLY A 236 0.96 17.86 -25.36
N THR A 237 1.09 17.28 -26.55
CA THR A 237 -0.04 16.73 -27.33
C THR A 237 -0.17 15.22 -27.09
N LEU A 238 -1.41 14.70 -26.99
CA LEU A 238 -1.64 13.26 -26.82
C LEU A 238 -1.19 12.50 -28.07
N ALA A 239 -0.14 11.68 -27.93
CA ALA A 239 0.37 10.81 -28.99
C ALA A 239 -0.39 9.47 -29.04
N GLY A 240 -0.85 8.98 -27.87
CA GLY A 240 -1.78 7.85 -27.84
C GLY A 240 -2.29 7.48 -26.45
N GLU A 241 -3.30 6.61 -26.41
CA GLU A 241 -3.90 6.07 -25.18
C GLU A 241 -4.02 4.53 -25.25
N LEU A 242 -3.46 3.83 -24.25
CA LEU A 242 -3.80 2.43 -23.97
C LEU A 242 -4.84 2.35 -22.87
N ARG A 243 -5.83 1.49 -23.08
CA ARG A 243 -6.87 1.24 -22.09
C ARG A 243 -7.20 -0.25 -22.02
N ASP A 244 -7.44 -0.70 -20.80
CA ASP A 244 -8.03 -2.01 -20.54
C ASP A 244 -9.54 -1.96 -20.79
N SER A 245 -9.94 -2.02 -22.05
CA SER A 245 -11.36 -1.94 -22.42
C SER A 245 -12.11 -3.27 -22.28
N LYS A 246 -11.38 -4.40 -22.24
CA LYS A 246 -11.94 -5.76 -22.16
C LYS A 246 -12.05 -6.30 -20.73
N TYR A 247 -11.52 -5.60 -19.72
CA TYR A 247 -11.52 -6.03 -18.32
C TYR A 247 -10.78 -7.36 -18.07
N ASN A 248 -9.99 -7.82 -19.05
CA ASN A 248 -9.22 -9.06 -18.99
C ASN A 248 -7.72 -8.80 -18.82
N GLY A 249 -7.32 -7.52 -18.71
CA GLY A 249 -5.97 -7.05 -18.47
C GLY A 249 -5.15 -6.81 -19.74
N GLU A 250 -5.74 -6.98 -20.92
CA GLU A 250 -5.15 -6.50 -22.18
C GLU A 250 -5.18 -4.97 -22.25
N LEU A 251 -4.03 -4.37 -22.53
CA LEU A 251 -3.93 -2.94 -22.78
C LEU A 251 -4.02 -2.68 -24.28
N ILE A 252 -5.16 -2.15 -24.70
CA ILE A 252 -5.50 -1.95 -26.11
C ILE A 252 -5.31 -0.48 -26.46
N GLN A 253 -4.64 -0.22 -27.57
CA GLN A 253 -4.55 1.14 -28.11
C GLN A 253 -5.92 1.61 -28.58
N LEU A 254 -6.45 2.65 -27.93
CA LEU A 254 -7.74 3.24 -28.29
C LEU A 254 -7.58 4.31 -29.36
N SER A 255 -6.49 5.08 -29.28
CA SER A 255 -6.16 6.15 -30.23
C SER A 255 -4.65 6.30 -30.31
N GLY A 256 -4.09 6.30 -31.51
CA GLY A 256 -2.75 6.80 -31.83
C GLY A 256 -2.85 7.97 -32.81
N SER A 257 -2.12 9.06 -32.57
CA SER A 257 -2.21 10.26 -33.42
C SER A 257 -1.67 10.01 -34.83
N ASP A 258 -0.49 9.39 -34.95
CA ASP A 258 0.20 9.25 -36.24
C ASP A 258 0.09 7.83 -36.82
N TYR A 259 -0.19 6.82 -35.98
CA TYR A 259 -0.27 5.41 -36.36
C TYR A 259 -1.57 4.73 -35.91
N THR A 260 -2.70 5.20 -36.45
CA THR A 260 -4.06 4.66 -36.21
C THR A 260 -4.24 3.23 -36.71
N SER A 261 -3.36 2.71 -37.57
CA SER A 261 -3.39 1.32 -38.05
C SER A 261 -3.13 0.27 -36.95
N ASN A 262 -2.63 0.71 -35.79
CA ASN A 262 -2.44 -0.11 -34.61
C ASN A 262 -3.54 0.09 -33.55
N ASP A 263 -4.54 0.94 -33.82
CA ASP A 263 -5.71 1.06 -32.96
C ASP A 263 -6.45 -0.29 -32.91
N GLY A 264 -6.87 -0.68 -31.71
CA GLY A 264 -7.47 -1.99 -31.44
C GLY A 264 -6.45 -3.12 -31.20
N LYS A 265 -5.14 -2.89 -31.35
CA LYS A 265 -4.12 -3.88 -31.01
C LYS A 265 -3.71 -3.81 -29.53
N CYS A 266 -3.31 -4.95 -28.99
CA CYS A 266 -2.84 -5.07 -27.61
C CYS A 266 -1.34 -4.73 -27.54
N ALA A 267 -0.98 -3.75 -26.72
CA ALA A 267 0.41 -3.29 -26.53
C ALA A 267 1.05 -3.82 -25.24
N GLY A 268 0.28 -4.52 -24.40
CA GLY A 268 0.78 -5.09 -23.16
C GLY A 268 -0.32 -5.68 -22.30
N VAL A 269 0.07 -6.15 -21.13
CA VAL A 269 -0.83 -6.80 -20.19
C VAL A 269 -0.64 -6.31 -18.76
N VAL A 270 -1.66 -6.49 -17.93
CA VAL A 270 -1.72 -5.97 -16.55
C VAL A 270 -1.95 -7.11 -15.58
N PHE A 271 -1.21 -7.10 -14.48
CA PHE A 271 -1.37 -8.02 -13.37
C PHE A 271 -2.05 -7.27 -12.23
N TYR A 272 -3.39 -7.36 -12.16
CA TYR A 272 -4.18 -6.51 -11.26
C TYR A 272 -3.87 -6.74 -9.78
N GLU A 273 -3.58 -7.99 -9.40
CA GLU A 273 -3.33 -8.36 -8.00
C GLU A 273 -1.88 -8.12 -7.61
N GLU A 274 -0.95 -8.28 -8.55
CA GLU A 274 0.48 -8.09 -8.31
C GLU A 274 0.93 -6.63 -8.47
N GLY A 275 0.18 -5.81 -9.21
CA GLY A 275 0.52 -4.41 -9.46
C GLY A 275 1.57 -4.21 -10.55
N PHE A 276 1.65 -5.11 -11.53
CA PHE A 276 2.60 -4.99 -12.64
C PHE A 276 1.91 -4.69 -13.97
N ILE A 277 2.56 -3.90 -14.80
CA ILE A 277 2.19 -3.69 -16.19
C ILE A 277 3.37 -4.11 -17.05
N ALA A 278 3.16 -5.09 -17.95
CA ALA A 278 4.17 -5.55 -18.88
C ALA A 278 3.81 -5.10 -20.29
N LEU A 279 4.61 -4.20 -20.86
CA LEU A 279 4.41 -3.64 -22.19
C LEU A 279 5.37 -4.28 -23.19
N THR A 280 4.82 -4.66 -24.35
CA THR A 280 5.53 -5.31 -25.46
C THR A 280 5.30 -4.59 -26.80
N GLY A 281 4.40 -3.61 -26.84
CA GLY A 281 4.09 -2.84 -28.05
C GLY A 281 5.29 -1.99 -28.50
N SER A 282 6.00 -2.46 -29.53
CA SER A 282 7.21 -1.84 -30.06
C SER A 282 6.98 -0.95 -31.29
N TRP A 283 5.74 -0.84 -31.76
CA TRP A 283 5.43 0.03 -32.90
C TRP A 283 5.54 1.51 -32.50
N ALA A 284 5.97 2.32 -33.45
CA ALA A 284 6.12 3.74 -33.27
C ALA A 284 4.74 4.43 -33.06
N LEU A 285 4.72 5.44 -32.20
CA LEU A 285 3.62 6.37 -31.98
C LEU A 285 3.83 7.67 -32.77
N ASN A 286 5.09 8.01 -33.07
CA ASN A 286 5.49 9.08 -33.99
C ASN A 286 6.91 8.78 -34.54
N GLU A 287 7.43 9.63 -35.42
CA GLU A 287 8.75 9.47 -36.05
C GLU A 287 9.88 10.21 -35.33
N ALA A 288 9.60 10.92 -34.24
CA ALA A 288 10.60 11.72 -33.54
C ALA A 288 11.65 10.84 -32.85
N GLY A 289 12.93 11.19 -32.96
CA GLY A 289 13.99 10.50 -32.21
C GLY A 289 14.10 11.06 -30.79
N ILE A 290 13.63 10.31 -29.78
CA ILE A 290 13.72 10.69 -28.37
C ILE A 290 14.60 9.69 -27.63
N PRO A 291 15.57 10.13 -26.81
CA PRO A 291 16.44 9.23 -26.06
C PRO A 291 15.73 8.67 -24.82
N LEU A 292 14.84 7.70 -25.04
CA LEU A 292 14.00 7.05 -24.02
C LEU A 292 14.67 5.82 -23.36
N THR A 293 15.91 5.54 -23.78
CA THR A 293 16.77 4.46 -23.31
C THR A 293 18.20 4.95 -23.23
N SER A 294 19.06 4.22 -22.53
CA SER A 294 20.51 4.49 -22.49
C SER A 294 21.24 4.20 -23.81
N SER A 295 20.59 3.52 -24.77
CA SER A 295 21.17 3.13 -26.07
C SER A 295 21.01 4.19 -27.18
N GLY A 296 20.45 5.37 -26.86
CA GLY A 296 20.32 6.49 -27.81
C GLY A 296 18.88 6.77 -28.26
N PRO A 297 18.69 7.73 -29.18
CA PRO A 297 17.37 8.15 -29.65
C PRO A 297 16.60 7.01 -30.32
N SER A 298 15.35 6.83 -29.92
CA SER A 298 14.42 5.86 -30.48
C SER A 298 13.07 6.54 -30.72
N SER A 299 12.31 6.02 -31.69
CA SER A 299 10.94 6.47 -31.90
C SER A 299 10.08 6.12 -30.67
N PRO A 300 9.28 7.06 -30.14
CA PRO A 300 8.26 6.81 -29.14
C PRO A 300 7.43 5.57 -29.45
N ALA A 301 7.32 4.67 -28.50
CA ALA A 301 6.58 3.42 -28.61
C ALA A 301 6.13 2.98 -27.22
N TRP A 302 5.08 2.19 -27.11
CA TRP A 302 4.54 1.76 -25.80
C TRP A 302 5.56 1.04 -24.92
N ILE A 303 6.50 0.31 -25.52
CA ILE A 303 7.62 -0.34 -24.83
C ILE A 303 8.55 0.68 -24.12
N TYR A 304 8.46 1.96 -24.41
CA TYR A 304 9.25 3.00 -23.75
C TYR A 304 8.45 3.83 -22.74
N PHE A 305 7.22 3.41 -22.41
CA PHE A 305 6.33 4.16 -21.54
C PHE A 305 6.93 4.32 -20.14
N GLY A 306 6.80 5.51 -19.57
CA GLY A 306 7.26 5.82 -18.21
C GLY A 306 8.77 6.00 -18.08
N ALA A 307 9.44 6.36 -19.18
CA ALA A 307 10.86 6.70 -19.14
C ALA A 307 11.13 7.83 -18.14
N GLY A 308 12.17 7.65 -17.32
CA GLY A 308 12.49 8.54 -16.20
C GLY A 308 11.81 8.18 -14.87
N SER A 309 11.04 7.09 -14.81
CA SER A 309 10.46 6.59 -13.56
C SER A 309 11.43 5.65 -12.84
N GLN A 310 12.42 6.21 -12.13
CA GLN A 310 13.42 5.45 -11.34
C GLN A 310 14.25 4.45 -12.18
N ASP A 311 14.47 4.74 -13.45
CA ASP A 311 15.26 3.92 -14.41
C ASP A 311 16.63 4.55 -14.75
N GLY A 312 16.95 5.71 -14.17
CA GLY A 312 18.21 6.44 -14.42
C GLY A 312 18.22 7.27 -15.71
N ILE A 313 17.11 7.31 -16.45
CA ILE A 313 16.97 8.12 -17.67
C ILE A 313 16.51 9.52 -17.28
N ALA A 314 17.35 10.53 -17.54
CA ALA A 314 17.04 11.92 -17.25
C ALA A 314 17.61 12.83 -18.35
N GLN A 315 17.17 14.09 -18.42
CA GLN A 315 17.71 15.07 -19.36
C GLN A 315 19.24 15.20 -19.24
N SER A 316 19.78 15.10 -18.02
CA SER A 316 21.23 15.16 -17.78
C SER A 316 22.01 14.00 -18.41
N SER A 317 21.38 12.83 -18.58
CA SER A 317 22.01 11.65 -19.19
C SER A 317 21.70 11.48 -20.68
N THR A 318 20.64 12.11 -21.18
CA THR A 318 20.10 11.83 -22.52
C THR A 318 19.94 13.06 -23.43
N GLY A 319 20.03 14.27 -22.89
CA GLY A 319 19.93 15.53 -23.64
C GLY A 319 18.53 16.14 -23.65
N GLU A 320 18.41 17.36 -24.19
CA GLU A 320 17.20 18.20 -24.08
C GLU A 320 15.95 17.58 -24.71
N ALA A 321 16.08 16.78 -25.77
CA ALA A 321 14.95 16.18 -26.47
C ALA A 321 14.07 15.29 -25.57
N PHE A 322 14.60 14.80 -24.44
CA PHE A 322 13.84 14.02 -23.47
C PHE A 322 12.64 14.77 -22.86
N ASN A 323 12.73 16.10 -22.73
CA ASN A 323 11.64 16.92 -22.20
C ASN A 323 10.35 16.90 -23.04
N SER A 324 10.44 16.43 -24.29
CA SER A 324 9.29 16.30 -25.17
C SER A 324 8.42 15.10 -24.81
N ALA A 325 8.90 14.16 -23.99
CA ALA A 325 8.14 13.00 -23.55
C ALA A 325 7.48 13.23 -22.20
N SER A 326 6.17 12.99 -22.12
CA SER A 326 5.46 12.86 -20.86
C SER A 326 4.46 11.72 -20.87
N PHE A 327 4.21 11.19 -19.68
CA PHE A 327 3.41 9.99 -19.48
C PHE A 327 2.38 10.23 -18.40
N ASN A 328 1.18 9.68 -18.59
CA ASN A 328 0.16 9.69 -17.55
C ASN A 328 -0.37 8.27 -17.36
N LEU A 329 -0.27 7.77 -16.14
CA LEU A 329 -0.78 6.47 -15.71
C LEU A 329 -1.92 6.74 -14.72
N THR A 330 -3.12 6.30 -15.06
CA THR A 330 -4.30 6.43 -14.19
C THR A 330 -4.94 5.09 -13.96
N PHE A 331 -5.34 4.83 -12.72
CA PHE A 331 -6.09 3.64 -12.35
C PHE A 331 -6.94 3.89 -11.11
N LYS A 332 -7.84 2.95 -10.82
CA LYS A 332 -8.54 2.90 -9.55
C LYS A 332 -8.05 1.70 -8.77
N GLY A 333 -7.64 1.91 -7.53
CA GLY A 333 -7.44 0.81 -6.58
C GLY A 333 -8.76 0.12 -6.28
N ALA A 334 -8.68 -1.01 -5.58
CA ALA A 334 -9.81 -1.68 -4.98
C ALA A 334 -9.38 -2.12 -3.58
N THR A 335 -10.12 -1.70 -2.57
CA THR A 335 -9.89 -2.12 -1.19
C THR A 335 -11.23 -2.56 -0.61
N ASP A 336 -11.25 -3.80 -0.14
CA ASP A 336 -12.40 -4.40 0.53
C ASP A 336 -12.07 -4.49 2.01
N THR A 337 -12.68 -3.64 2.84
CA THR A 337 -12.57 -3.70 4.30
C THR A 337 -13.84 -4.29 4.88
N GLN A 338 -13.70 -5.26 5.78
CA GLN A 338 -14.84 -5.79 6.52
C GLN A 338 -15.15 -4.84 7.67
N VAL A 339 -16.42 -4.49 7.80
CA VAL A 339 -16.90 -3.57 8.82
C VAL A 339 -18.05 -4.23 9.57
N MET A 340 -17.82 -4.49 10.85
CA MET A 340 -18.87 -4.90 11.77
C MET A 340 -19.60 -3.65 12.28
N THR A 341 -20.88 -3.55 11.93
CA THR A 341 -21.77 -2.51 12.46
C THR A 341 -22.60 -3.10 13.58
N MET A 342 -22.54 -2.52 14.78
CA MET A 342 -23.28 -2.94 15.96
C MET A 342 -24.28 -1.85 16.38
N PHE A 343 -25.51 -2.23 16.68
CA PHE A 343 -26.56 -1.35 17.17
C PHE A 343 -26.82 -1.59 18.66
N ALA A 344 -26.23 -0.74 19.50
CA ALA A 344 -26.49 -0.76 20.93
C ALA A 344 -27.75 0.05 21.24
N HIS A 345 -28.92 -0.60 21.13
CA HIS A 345 -30.20 -0.01 21.56
C HIS A 345 -30.28 0.05 23.09
N ALA A 346 -30.55 1.22 23.65
CA ALA A 346 -30.96 1.46 25.03
C ALA A 346 -32.46 1.83 25.01
N LYS A 347 -33.30 0.82 25.27
CA LYS A 347 -34.76 0.98 25.19
C LYS A 347 -35.31 1.77 26.39
N ARG A 348 -36.59 2.12 26.32
CA ARG A 348 -37.37 2.70 27.40
C ARG A 348 -37.22 1.87 28.68
N GLY A 349 -36.87 2.52 29.79
CA GLY A 349 -36.62 1.87 31.08
C GLY A 349 -35.26 1.16 31.22
N GLU A 350 -34.47 1.02 30.15
CA GLU A 350 -33.11 0.49 30.22
C GLU A 350 -32.08 1.62 30.40
N VAL A 351 -30.92 1.29 30.98
CA VAL A 351 -29.80 2.23 31.18
C VAL A 351 -30.26 3.51 31.89
N ASN A 352 -31.11 3.39 32.91
CA ASN A 352 -31.73 4.52 33.63
C ASN A 352 -31.08 4.80 35.00
N TYR A 353 -29.95 4.19 35.31
CA TYR A 353 -29.20 4.40 36.55
C TYR A 353 -27.70 4.48 36.31
N SER A 354 -27.02 5.33 37.07
CA SER A 354 -25.56 5.41 37.10
C SER A 354 -25.01 4.56 38.24
N ASN A 355 -23.86 3.94 38.02
CA ASN A 355 -23.10 3.26 39.08
C ASN A 355 -22.23 4.24 39.91
N ASN A 356 -22.32 5.54 39.64
CA ASN A 356 -21.58 6.53 40.38
C ASN A 356 -22.14 6.65 41.82
N PRO A 357 -21.33 6.41 42.87
CA PRO A 357 -21.78 6.49 44.27
C PRO A 357 -22.26 7.88 44.72
N THR A 358 -22.13 8.92 43.89
CA THR A 358 -22.62 10.28 44.17
C THR A 358 -24.14 10.45 43.99
N PHE A 359 -24.94 9.38 44.03
CA PHE A 359 -26.40 9.46 43.85
C PHE A 359 -27.13 9.96 45.11
N LEU A 360 -26.46 10.02 46.26
CA LEU A 360 -27.02 10.58 47.50
C LEU A 360 -26.70 12.08 47.62
N GLN A 361 -27.66 12.87 48.08
CA GLN A 361 -27.42 14.28 48.36
C GLN A 361 -26.45 14.43 49.55
N TYR A 362 -25.44 15.28 49.40
CA TYR A 362 -24.42 15.51 50.41
C TYR A 362 -25.03 16.02 51.73
N GLY A 363 -24.57 15.48 52.86
CA GLY A 363 -24.94 15.96 54.21
C GLY A 363 -26.18 15.32 54.83
N GLN A 364 -26.63 14.17 54.35
CA GLN A 364 -27.71 13.40 54.98
C GLN A 364 -27.21 12.52 56.12
N ASP A 365 -28.05 12.32 57.14
CA ASP A 365 -27.76 11.39 58.21
C ASP A 365 -27.74 9.94 57.68
N GLU A 366 -26.56 9.33 57.71
CA GLU A 366 -26.36 7.93 57.41
C GLU A 366 -26.74 7.08 58.63
N LEU A 367 -27.55 6.04 58.44
CA LEU A 367 -27.83 5.06 59.50
C LEU A 367 -26.54 4.32 59.85
N ARG A 368 -26.13 4.42 61.12
CA ARG A 368 -24.87 3.85 61.64
C ARG A 368 -25.00 2.40 62.16
N ILE A 369 -26.17 1.76 62.00
CA ILE A 369 -26.43 0.44 62.57
C ILE A 369 -26.92 -0.51 61.47
N THR A 370 -26.13 -1.55 61.22
CA THR A 370 -26.50 -2.74 60.44
C THR A 370 -26.26 -3.94 61.35
N SER A 371 -27.30 -4.75 61.63
CA SER A 371 -27.19 -5.99 62.41
C SER A 371 -27.45 -7.21 61.53
N SER A 372 -27.11 -8.40 62.02
CA SER A 372 -27.38 -9.66 61.32
C SER A 372 -28.86 -10.08 61.31
N THR A 373 -29.76 -9.33 61.98
CA THR A 373 -31.17 -9.68 62.14
C THR A 373 -32.15 -8.58 61.72
N VAL A 374 -31.69 -7.33 61.53
CA VAL A 374 -32.54 -6.20 61.15
C VAL A 374 -31.81 -5.35 60.10
N TYR A 375 -32.45 -5.20 58.94
CA TYR A 375 -32.09 -4.22 57.93
C TYR A 375 -33.13 -3.10 57.98
N GLU A 376 -32.67 -1.90 58.32
CA GLU A 376 -33.49 -0.69 58.30
C GLU A 376 -32.83 0.31 57.35
N GLU A 377 -33.54 0.67 56.28
CA GLU A 377 -33.12 1.72 55.35
C GLU A 377 -33.80 3.03 55.75
N ASN A 378 -33.06 4.15 55.75
CA ASN A 378 -33.62 5.45 56.12
C ASN A 378 -34.71 5.83 55.09
N PRO A 379 -36.00 5.89 55.46
CA PRO A 379 -37.09 6.14 54.53
C PRO A 379 -37.07 7.58 53.96
N ASN A 380 -36.31 8.49 54.57
CA ASN A 380 -36.20 9.90 54.18
C ASN A 380 -34.93 10.22 53.37
N ARG A 381 -34.25 9.20 52.84
CA ARG A 381 -33.01 9.37 52.07
C ARG A 381 -33.32 10.01 50.72
N VAL A 382 -32.83 11.25 50.50
CA VAL A 382 -33.10 12.00 49.25
C VAL A 382 -31.99 11.73 48.24
N ILE A 383 -32.39 11.33 47.04
CA ILE A 383 -31.50 11.09 45.90
C ILE A 383 -31.13 12.43 45.27
N ALA A 384 -29.84 12.63 44.98
CA ALA A 384 -29.36 13.79 44.24
C ALA A 384 -29.97 13.82 42.84
N SER A 385 -30.82 14.83 42.58
CA SER A 385 -31.41 15.05 41.25
C SER A 385 -30.51 15.96 40.41
N VAL A 386 -30.24 15.54 39.18
CA VAL A 386 -29.51 16.33 38.17
C VAL A 386 -30.42 17.25 37.36
N ARG A 387 -31.73 17.20 37.58
CA ARG A 387 -32.72 18.02 36.88
C ARG A 387 -32.93 19.34 37.62
N SER A 388 -32.69 20.46 36.94
CA SER A 388 -33.10 21.79 37.38
C SER A 388 -34.46 22.16 36.78
N SER A 389 -35.25 22.94 37.51
CA SER A 389 -36.43 23.59 36.94
C SER A 389 -36.01 24.90 36.27
N SER A 390 -36.79 25.34 35.28
CA SER A 390 -36.62 26.66 34.65
C SER A 390 -37.28 27.80 35.45
N TYR A 391 -37.91 27.50 36.59
CA TYR A 391 -38.68 28.44 37.40
C TYR A 391 -38.02 28.59 38.78
N THR A 392 -37.74 29.83 39.19
CA THR A 392 -37.25 30.12 40.54
C THR A 392 -38.26 29.62 41.58
N ASN A 393 -37.78 28.86 42.56
CA ASN A 393 -38.56 28.25 43.67
C ASN A 393 -39.46 27.06 43.33
N TYR A 394 -39.29 26.40 42.17
CA TYR A 394 -39.99 25.14 41.88
C TYR A 394 -39.00 23.98 41.83
N SER A 395 -39.18 22.92 42.63
CA SER A 395 -38.41 21.69 42.48
C SER A 395 -39.16 20.72 41.56
N SER A 396 -38.52 20.28 40.47
CA SER A 396 -39.09 19.22 39.64
C SER A 396 -39.07 17.90 40.39
N SER A 397 -40.12 17.08 40.23
CA SER A 397 -40.13 15.70 40.74
C SER A 397 -38.93 14.91 40.18
N PHE A 398 -38.36 14.04 41.00
CA PHE A 398 -37.29 13.14 40.59
C PHE A 398 -37.73 12.29 39.40
N LYS A 399 -36.90 12.23 38.36
CA LYS A 399 -37.02 11.30 37.24
C LYS A 399 -35.68 10.61 37.05
N ARG A 400 -35.71 9.32 36.68
CA ARG A 400 -34.50 8.58 36.34
C ARG A 400 -33.99 9.05 34.99
N GLN A 401 -32.80 9.62 34.98
CA GLN A 401 -32.12 10.06 33.76
C GLN A 401 -30.61 9.85 33.91
N VAL A 402 -29.93 9.52 32.82
CA VAL A 402 -28.47 9.34 32.81
C VAL A 402 -27.85 10.07 31.63
N TYR A 403 -26.57 10.41 31.76
CA TYR A 403 -25.77 10.90 30.64
C TYR A 403 -24.86 9.78 30.16
N VAL A 404 -25.02 9.37 28.90
CA VAL A 404 -24.15 8.38 28.26
C VAL A 404 -22.99 9.13 27.62
N SER A 405 -21.79 8.91 28.12
CA SER A 405 -20.55 9.51 27.59
C SER A 405 -19.68 8.50 26.84
N ARG A 406 -19.75 7.22 27.21
CA ARG A 406 -18.93 6.14 26.67
C ARG A 406 -19.73 4.86 26.56
N VAL A 407 -19.47 4.09 25.50
CA VAL A 407 -20.02 2.75 25.29
C VAL A 407 -18.85 1.77 25.21
N GLY A 408 -18.77 0.85 26.17
CA GLY A 408 -17.76 -0.22 26.19
C GLY A 408 -18.27 -1.46 25.45
N ILE A 409 -17.41 -2.06 24.64
CA ILE A 409 -17.65 -3.32 23.92
C ILE A 409 -16.87 -4.40 24.65
N TYR A 410 -17.54 -5.50 24.99
CA TYR A 410 -16.96 -6.59 25.76
C TYR A 410 -17.08 -7.91 25.00
N ASP A 411 -16.11 -8.80 25.20
CA ASP A 411 -16.21 -10.19 24.74
C ASP A 411 -17.14 -11.03 25.64
N GLU A 412 -17.31 -12.31 25.30
CA GLU A 412 -18.15 -13.24 26.09
C GLU A 412 -17.64 -13.45 27.53
N SER A 413 -16.34 -13.26 27.75
CA SER A 413 -15.67 -13.37 29.06
C SER A 413 -15.66 -12.05 29.85
N LYS A 414 -16.31 -11.00 29.32
CA LYS A 414 -16.34 -9.63 29.86
C LYS A 414 -14.99 -8.91 29.87
N ASN A 415 -14.06 -9.30 29.00
CA ASN A 415 -12.88 -8.50 28.69
C ASN A 415 -13.27 -7.34 27.78
N LEU A 416 -12.71 -6.17 28.04
CA LEU A 416 -12.98 -4.97 27.25
C LEU A 416 -12.25 -5.06 25.91
N MET A 417 -13.01 -5.09 24.82
CA MET A 417 -12.50 -5.10 23.43
C MET A 417 -12.27 -3.68 22.90
N GLY A 418 -13.08 -2.71 23.35
CA GLY A 418 -12.95 -1.32 22.91
C GLY A 418 -13.90 -0.36 23.62
N ILE A 419 -13.60 0.94 23.56
CA ILE A 419 -14.44 2.02 24.13
C ILE A 419 -14.75 3.03 23.03
N ALA A 420 -16.03 3.20 22.72
CA ALA A 420 -16.51 4.32 21.93
C ALA A 420 -16.80 5.51 22.85
N THR A 421 -16.06 6.62 22.68
CA THR A 421 -16.27 7.85 23.44
C THR A 421 -17.04 8.85 22.61
N LEU A 422 -18.08 9.45 23.20
CA LEU A 422 -18.85 10.53 22.57
C LEU A 422 -18.20 11.88 22.89
N SER A 423 -18.15 12.78 21.89
CA SER A 423 -17.61 14.13 22.08
C SER A 423 -18.44 14.95 23.08
N THR A 424 -19.75 14.72 23.11
CA THR A 424 -20.69 15.32 24.05
C THR A 424 -21.54 14.22 24.69
N PRO A 425 -21.68 14.17 26.02
CA PRO A 425 -22.55 13.19 26.67
C PRO A 425 -24.01 13.42 26.28
N ILE A 426 -24.72 12.35 25.91
CA ILE A 426 -26.12 12.42 25.52
C ILE A 426 -27.00 12.07 26.72
N LEU A 427 -28.00 12.92 27.01
CA LEU A 427 -29.02 12.66 28.02
C LEU A 427 -29.94 11.54 27.54
N LYS A 428 -30.22 10.58 28.42
CA LYS A 428 -31.23 9.53 28.25
C LYS A 428 -32.25 9.64 29.36
N GLU A 429 -33.48 10.02 29.03
CA GLU A 429 -34.61 9.94 29.96
C GLU A 429 -35.21 8.52 29.98
N GLU A 430 -35.97 8.19 31.03
CA GLU A 430 -36.56 6.86 31.22
C GLU A 430 -37.55 6.48 30.12
N ASP A 431 -38.29 7.46 29.58
CA ASP A 431 -39.31 7.32 28.54
C ASP A 431 -38.78 7.37 27.10
N GLU A 432 -37.49 7.72 26.91
CA GLU A 432 -36.86 7.81 25.60
C GLU A 432 -36.30 6.47 25.12
N ASP A 433 -36.02 6.36 23.83
CA ASP A 433 -35.25 5.27 23.22
C ASP A 433 -34.01 5.86 22.55
N LEU A 434 -32.82 5.33 22.85
CA LEU A 434 -31.58 5.71 22.18
C LEU A 434 -30.93 4.51 21.51
N THR A 435 -30.27 4.73 20.38
CA THR A 435 -29.50 3.69 19.69
C THR A 435 -28.13 4.23 19.32
N PHE A 436 -27.08 3.57 19.77
CA PHE A 436 -25.71 3.89 19.39
C PHE A 436 -25.30 2.97 18.24
N LYS A 437 -25.02 3.57 17.07
CA LYS A 437 -24.44 2.87 15.91
C LYS A 437 -22.94 2.88 16.04
N ILE A 438 -22.35 1.71 16.29
CA ILE A 438 -20.91 1.51 16.42
C ILE A 438 -20.42 0.82 15.15
N ARG A 439 -19.32 1.29 14.57
CA ARG A 439 -18.64 0.65 13.44
C ARG A 439 -17.25 0.23 13.88
N LEU A 440 -16.92 -1.02 13.64
CA LEU A 440 -15.61 -1.60 13.91
C LEU A 440 -15.09 -2.18 12.60
N ASP A 441 -13.92 -1.71 12.18
CA ASP A 441 -13.20 -2.30 11.06
C ASP A 441 -12.52 -3.58 11.58
N ILE A 442 -12.76 -4.71 10.91
CA ILE A 442 -12.29 -6.05 11.32
C ILE A 442 -11.42 -6.72 10.26
#